data_AF-A0A0X3S7D6-F1
#
_entry.id   AF-A0A0X3S7D6-F1
#
_cell.length_a   1.000
_cell.length_b   1.000
_cell.length_c   1.000
_cell.angle_alpha   90.00
_cell.angle_beta   90.00
_cell.angle_gamma   90.00
#
_symmetry.space_group_name_H-M   'P 1'
#
loop_
_entity.id
_entity.type
_entity.pdbx_description
1 polymer ?
#
loop_
_entity_poly.entity_id
_entity_poly.type
_entity_poly.pdbx_seq_one_letter_code
_entity_poly.pdbx_strand_id
1 'polypeptide(L)'
;MAGAGHRRGSDTKAQIRKVAIELFTEQGYEATSLREIAERLGITKAALYYHFSSKEDIVRSLFTEHLDALDSLVAWAREQPPGPDLRTRAVDRMVDMVTGSGMSVMRFALANQRVVRDLHPGRENAFERLTELFEIVAGPDASLEEQLRLRAALLSVNTVLLAAQGLKMSDERVAAVARDIAHQLVPPVTEDASAESGPWLT
;
A
#
# COMPACT_ATOMS: atom_id res chain seq x y z
N MET A 1 32.20 -0.46 -9.56
CA MET A 1 31.38 -0.73 -10.77
C MET A 1 30.30 -1.82 -10.55
N ALA A 2 29.80 -2.05 -9.32
CA ALA A 2 28.80 -3.10 -9.04
C ALA A 2 27.32 -2.66 -9.17
N GLY A 3 27.05 -1.39 -9.52
CA GLY A 3 25.69 -0.81 -9.50
C GLY A 3 24.83 -1.06 -10.74
N ALA A 4 25.40 -1.40 -11.89
CA ALA A 4 24.66 -1.52 -13.14
C ALA A 4 23.93 -2.88 -13.29
N GLY A 5 24.53 -3.98 -12.80
CA GLY A 5 23.92 -5.31 -12.85
C GLY A 5 22.75 -5.48 -11.88
N HIS A 6 22.84 -4.86 -10.69
CA HIS A 6 21.78 -4.93 -9.68
C HIS A 6 20.53 -4.16 -10.10
N ARG A 7 20.69 -2.96 -10.69
CA ARG A 7 19.59 -2.15 -11.23
C ARG A 7 18.86 -2.83 -12.39
N ARG A 8 19.60 -3.49 -13.30
CA ARG A 8 18.98 -4.20 -14.43
C ARG A 8 18.20 -5.43 -13.97
N GLY A 9 18.69 -6.14 -12.96
CA GLY A 9 17.99 -7.28 -12.35
C GLY A 9 16.74 -6.87 -11.55
N SER A 10 16.76 -5.73 -10.85
CA SER A 10 15.59 -5.20 -10.16
C SER A 10 14.51 -4.75 -11.13
N ASP A 11 14.88 -4.11 -12.24
CA ASP A 11 13.94 -3.68 -13.27
C ASP A 11 13.24 -4.86 -13.95
N THR A 12 13.96 -5.95 -14.26
CA THR A 12 13.35 -7.17 -14.81
C THR A 12 12.39 -7.82 -13.83
N LYS A 13 12.75 -7.93 -12.54
CA LYS A 13 11.83 -8.48 -11.52
C LYS A 13 10.53 -7.69 -11.43
N ALA A 14 10.61 -6.35 -11.46
CA ALA A 14 9.44 -5.48 -11.44
C ALA A 14 8.56 -5.67 -12.69
N GLN A 15 9.16 -5.81 -13.88
CA GLN A 15 8.42 -6.11 -15.11
C GLN A 15 7.73 -7.49 -15.05
N ILE A 16 8.41 -8.53 -14.55
CA ILE A 16 7.81 -9.85 -14.37
C ILE A 16 6.59 -9.77 -13.44
N ARG A 17 6.73 -9.09 -12.29
CA ARG A 17 5.64 -8.88 -11.33
C ARG A 17 4.44 -8.17 -11.96
N LYS A 18 4.69 -7.09 -12.69
CA LYS A 18 3.65 -6.32 -13.39
C LYS A 18 2.88 -7.17 -14.40
N VAL A 19 3.59 -7.85 -15.29
CA VAL A 19 2.94 -8.70 -16.32
C VAL A 19 2.22 -9.90 -15.69
N ALA A 20 2.80 -10.50 -14.65
CA ALA A 20 2.16 -11.60 -13.95
C ALA A 20 0.82 -11.18 -13.33
N ILE A 21 0.76 -10.03 -12.64
CA ILE A 21 -0.49 -9.59 -12.02
C ILE A 21 -1.57 -9.16 -13.02
N GLU A 22 -1.15 -8.59 -14.16
CA GLU A 22 -2.05 -8.33 -15.30
C GLU A 22 -2.66 -9.65 -15.81
N LEU A 23 -1.83 -10.65 -16.10
CA LEU A 23 -2.31 -11.97 -16.55
C LEU A 23 -3.18 -12.67 -15.50
N PHE A 24 -2.80 -12.64 -14.22
CA PHE A 24 -3.62 -13.21 -13.15
C PHE A 24 -5.00 -12.57 -13.07
N THR A 25 -5.11 -11.28 -13.40
CA THR A 25 -6.38 -10.55 -13.42
C THR A 25 -7.18 -10.83 -14.68
N GLU A 26 -6.53 -10.94 -15.85
CA GLU A 26 -7.17 -11.19 -17.15
C GLU A 26 -7.75 -12.59 -17.28
N GLN A 27 -7.00 -13.62 -16.88
CA GLN A 27 -7.33 -15.03 -17.14
C GLN A 27 -7.41 -15.89 -15.87
N GLY A 28 -7.09 -15.32 -14.70
CA GLY A 28 -7.10 -16.02 -13.43
C GLY A 28 -5.72 -16.56 -13.02
N TYR A 29 -5.48 -16.61 -11.70
CA TYR A 29 -4.22 -17.08 -11.13
C TYR A 29 -3.88 -18.52 -11.51
N GLU A 30 -4.84 -19.44 -11.42
CA GLU A 30 -4.62 -20.87 -11.70
C GLU A 30 -4.33 -21.14 -13.18
N ALA A 31 -5.05 -20.47 -14.08
CA ALA A 31 -4.93 -20.66 -15.53
C ALA A 31 -3.64 -20.07 -16.12
N THR A 32 -2.99 -19.14 -15.41
CA THR A 32 -1.74 -18.52 -15.86
C THR A 32 -0.55 -19.43 -15.62
N SER A 33 0.41 -19.46 -16.54
CA SER A 33 1.67 -20.19 -16.43
C SER A 33 2.90 -19.27 -16.51
N LEU A 34 4.03 -19.70 -15.93
CA LEU A 34 5.31 -18.98 -16.07
C LEU A 34 5.77 -18.86 -17.53
N ARG A 35 5.38 -19.80 -18.39
CA ARG A 35 5.67 -19.75 -19.82
C ARG A 35 4.97 -18.56 -20.49
N GLU A 36 3.69 -18.37 -20.22
CA GLU A 36 2.91 -17.25 -20.79
C GLU A 36 3.42 -15.91 -20.30
N ILE A 37 3.82 -15.81 -19.03
CA ILE A 37 4.44 -14.60 -18.49
C ILE A 37 5.75 -14.27 -19.25
N ALA A 38 6.61 -15.28 -19.47
CA ALA A 38 7.85 -15.10 -20.23
C ALA A 38 7.57 -14.68 -21.69
N GLU A 39 6.59 -15.31 -22.34
CA GLU A 39 6.18 -14.99 -23.71
C GLU A 39 5.64 -13.56 -23.84
N ARG A 40 4.77 -13.13 -22.91
CA ARG A 40 4.23 -11.77 -22.88
C ARG A 40 5.32 -10.71 -22.70
N LEU A 41 6.41 -11.04 -21.99
CA LEU A 41 7.56 -10.17 -21.78
C LEU A 41 8.61 -10.24 -22.91
N GLY A 42 8.49 -11.20 -23.83
CA GLY A 42 9.52 -11.44 -24.85
C GLY A 42 10.86 -11.92 -24.28
N ILE A 43 10.86 -12.58 -23.11
CA ILE A 43 12.06 -13.15 -22.47
C ILE A 43 12.05 -14.67 -22.54
N THR A 44 13.23 -15.29 -22.39
CA THR A 44 13.31 -16.76 -22.36
C THR A 44 12.74 -17.30 -21.05
N LYS A 45 12.23 -18.53 -21.08
CA LYS A 45 11.85 -19.27 -19.87
C LYS A 45 13.01 -19.30 -18.86
N ALA A 46 14.23 -19.62 -19.30
CA ALA A 46 15.41 -19.62 -18.44
C ALA A 46 15.66 -18.27 -17.74
N ALA A 47 15.47 -17.14 -18.44
CA ALA A 47 15.62 -15.82 -17.85
C ALA A 47 14.55 -15.51 -16.79
N LEU A 48 13.31 -15.97 -16.99
CA LEU A 48 12.27 -15.84 -15.97
C LEU A 48 12.58 -16.73 -14.75
N TYR A 49 12.97 -17.98 -14.97
CA TYR A 49 13.31 -18.93 -13.88
C TYR A 49 14.52 -18.49 -13.05
N TYR A 50 15.43 -17.70 -13.64
CA TYR A 50 16.52 -17.06 -12.90
C TYR A 50 16.00 -16.10 -11.81
N HIS A 51 14.84 -15.47 -12.02
CA HIS A 51 14.25 -14.52 -11.08
C HIS A 51 13.21 -15.15 -10.15
N PHE A 52 12.40 -16.10 -10.66
CA PHE A 52 11.29 -16.70 -9.94
C PHE A 52 11.16 -18.18 -10.29
N SER A 53 11.14 -19.06 -9.28
CA SER A 53 11.05 -20.50 -9.50
C SER A 53 9.61 -21.01 -9.69
N SER A 54 8.63 -20.21 -9.25
CA SER A 54 7.21 -20.56 -9.23
C SER A 54 6.31 -19.32 -9.38
N LYS A 55 4.99 -19.51 -9.58
CA LYS A 55 4.02 -18.40 -9.55
C LYS A 55 3.87 -17.84 -8.14
N GLU A 56 3.95 -18.73 -7.17
CA GLU A 56 3.90 -18.48 -5.75
C GLU A 56 5.04 -17.55 -5.32
N ASP A 57 6.24 -17.72 -5.87
CA ASP A 57 7.37 -16.81 -5.62
C ASP A 57 7.13 -15.41 -6.17
N ILE A 58 6.49 -15.30 -7.34
CA ILE A 58 6.10 -14.00 -7.91
C ILE A 58 5.10 -13.32 -6.99
N VAL A 59 4.06 -14.04 -6.56
CA VAL A 59 3.02 -13.52 -5.65
C VAL A 59 3.62 -13.11 -4.31
N ARG A 60 4.48 -13.95 -3.72
CA ARG A 60 5.19 -13.61 -2.48
C ARG A 60 6.01 -12.35 -2.65
N SER A 61 6.74 -12.22 -3.77
CA SER A 61 7.54 -11.01 -4.04
C SER A 61 6.70 -9.75 -4.24
N LEU A 62 5.48 -9.84 -4.78
CA LEU A 62 4.54 -8.71 -4.88
C LEU A 62 4.14 -8.22 -3.48
N PHE A 63 3.81 -9.13 -2.57
CA PHE A 63 3.48 -8.77 -1.19
C PHE A 63 4.67 -8.27 -0.40
N THR A 64 5.85 -8.87 -0.58
CA THR A 64 7.10 -8.38 0.03
C THR A 64 7.40 -6.96 -0.41
N GLU A 65 7.32 -6.64 -1.71
CA GLU A 65 7.53 -5.26 -2.19
C GLU A 65 6.52 -4.26 -1.60
N HIS A 66 5.27 -4.68 -1.41
CA HIS A 66 4.26 -3.84 -0.77
C HIS A 66 4.53 -3.62 0.73
N LEU A 67 4.99 -4.65 1.44
CA LEU A 67 5.40 -4.54 2.84
C LEU A 67 6.67 -3.69 2.99
N ASP A 68 7.64 -3.83 2.10
CA ASP A 68 8.86 -3.02 2.07
C ASP A 68 8.54 -1.52 1.84
N ALA A 69 7.52 -1.23 1.03
CA ALA A 69 7.03 0.13 0.83
C ALA A 69 6.40 0.70 2.11
N LEU A 70 5.65 -0.12 2.85
CA LEU A 70 5.09 0.28 4.15
C LEU A 70 6.19 0.47 5.21
N ASP A 71 7.21 -0.40 5.24
CA ASP A 71 8.39 -0.23 6.09
C ASP A 71 9.13 1.07 5.77
N SER A 72 9.27 1.39 4.49
CA SER A 72 9.88 2.64 4.03
C SER A 72 9.05 3.87 4.46
N LEU A 73 7.72 3.77 4.44
CA LEU A 73 6.82 4.83 4.91
C LEU A 73 6.96 5.05 6.42
N VAL A 74 6.98 3.98 7.21
CA VAL A 74 7.19 4.04 8.67
C VAL A 74 8.55 4.65 8.99
N ALA A 75 9.62 4.15 8.35
CA ALA A 75 10.97 4.68 8.55
C ALA A 75 11.06 6.17 8.21
N TRP A 76 10.48 6.59 7.08
CA TRP A 76 10.42 8.00 6.72
C TRP A 76 9.67 8.83 7.76
N ALA A 77 8.52 8.35 8.26
CA ALA A 77 7.70 9.07 9.22
C ALA A 77 8.42 9.31 10.55
N ARG A 78 9.21 8.32 11.02
CA ARG A 78 10.04 8.45 12.24
C ARG A 78 11.08 9.57 12.15
N GLU A 79 11.55 9.89 10.95
CA GLU A 79 12.57 10.93 10.72
C GLU A 79 11.96 12.33 10.59
N GLN A 80 10.63 12.46 10.57
CA GLN A 80 9.96 13.75 10.44
C GLN A 80 9.60 14.34 11.81
N PRO A 81 9.58 15.68 11.94
CA PRO A 81 8.98 16.31 13.11
C PRO A 81 7.48 15.99 13.19
N PRO A 82 6.94 15.74 14.39
CA PRO A 82 5.51 15.55 14.56
C PRO A 82 4.75 16.84 14.21
N GLY A 83 3.57 16.69 13.62
CA GLY A 83 2.69 17.82 13.34
C GLY A 83 1.86 17.68 12.07
N PRO A 84 1.15 18.77 11.69
CA PRO A 84 0.20 18.76 10.57
C PRO A 84 0.83 18.41 9.22
N ASP A 85 2.06 18.85 8.99
CA ASP A 85 2.80 18.55 7.75
C ASP A 85 3.09 17.05 7.64
N LEU A 86 3.54 16.40 8.73
CA LEU A 86 3.73 14.95 8.76
C LEU A 86 2.41 14.22 8.47
N ARG A 87 1.31 14.61 9.13
CA ARG A 87 -0.02 14.01 8.94
C ARG A 87 -0.45 14.05 7.47
N THR A 88 -0.35 15.22 6.85
CA THR A 88 -0.71 15.45 5.43
C THR A 88 0.18 14.62 4.50
N ARG A 89 1.51 14.69 4.67
CA ARG A 89 2.45 13.97 3.81
C ARG A 89 2.41 12.45 4.01
N ALA A 90 2.06 11.96 5.21
CA ALA A 90 1.86 10.55 5.47
C ALA A 90 0.62 10.02 4.72
N VAL A 91 -0.48 10.78 4.70
CA VAL A 91 -1.66 10.46 3.89
C VAL A 91 -1.30 10.42 2.40
N ASP A 92 -0.60 11.41 1.88
CA ASP A 92 -0.22 11.43 0.45
C ASP A 92 0.66 10.23 0.09
N ARG A 93 1.67 9.91 0.90
CA ARG A 93 2.51 8.73 0.67
C ARG A 93 1.75 7.42 0.80
N MET A 94 0.79 7.35 1.72
CA MET A 94 -0.10 6.18 1.85
C MET A 94 -0.92 5.98 0.58
N VAL A 95 -1.51 7.05 0.03
CA VAL A 95 -2.22 7.01 -1.26
C VAL A 95 -1.28 6.57 -2.39
N ASP A 96 -0.11 7.17 -2.51
CA ASP A 96 0.84 6.84 -3.57
C ASP A 96 1.27 5.37 -3.51
N MET A 97 1.47 4.82 -2.30
CA MET A 97 1.84 3.42 -2.07
C MET A 97 0.75 2.44 -2.53
N VAL A 98 -0.53 2.74 -2.28
CA VAL A 98 -1.64 1.83 -2.62
C VAL A 98 -2.18 2.03 -4.05
N THR A 99 -1.67 3.02 -4.78
CA THR A 99 -2.03 3.28 -6.18
C THR A 99 -1.02 2.64 -7.14
N GLY A 100 -1.29 2.70 -8.45
CA GLY A 100 -0.45 2.04 -9.47
C GLY A 100 -0.32 0.54 -9.21
N SER A 101 0.92 0.05 -9.08
CA SER A 101 1.19 -1.37 -8.79
C SER A 101 0.55 -1.84 -7.48
N GLY A 102 0.46 -0.99 -6.45
CA GLY A 102 -0.19 -1.32 -5.18
C GLY A 102 -1.68 -1.64 -5.34
N MET A 103 -2.35 -0.96 -6.28
CA MET A 103 -3.77 -1.20 -6.56
C MET A 103 -3.99 -2.57 -7.18
N SER A 104 -3.11 -2.98 -8.09
CA SER A 104 -3.11 -4.33 -8.68
C SER A 104 -2.91 -5.41 -7.61
N VAL A 105 -1.97 -5.20 -6.68
CA VAL A 105 -1.74 -6.11 -5.53
C VAL A 105 -3.00 -6.24 -4.68
N MET A 106 -3.66 -5.12 -4.35
CA MET A 106 -4.90 -5.14 -3.56
C MET A 106 -6.04 -5.88 -4.28
N ARG A 107 -6.24 -5.62 -5.58
CA ARG A 107 -7.25 -6.32 -6.39
C ARG A 107 -6.98 -7.82 -6.45
N PHE A 108 -5.73 -8.21 -6.71
CA PHE A 108 -5.34 -9.61 -6.70
C PHE A 108 -5.63 -10.25 -5.35
N ALA A 109 -5.30 -9.56 -4.25
CA ALA A 109 -5.50 -10.09 -2.92
C ALA A 109 -6.97 -10.33 -2.57
N LEU A 110 -7.84 -9.41 -3.01
CA LEU A 110 -9.28 -9.51 -2.80
C LEU A 110 -9.91 -10.61 -3.66
N ALA A 111 -9.46 -10.76 -4.91
CA ALA A 111 -9.95 -11.81 -5.81
C ALA A 111 -9.45 -13.22 -5.41
N ASN A 112 -8.30 -13.31 -4.74
CA ASN A 112 -7.62 -14.59 -4.46
C ASN A 112 -7.36 -14.82 -2.97
N GLN A 113 -8.36 -14.61 -2.11
CA GLN A 113 -8.22 -14.66 -0.64
C GLN A 113 -7.56 -15.95 -0.13
N ARG A 114 -7.86 -17.10 -0.74
CA ARG A 114 -7.26 -18.39 -0.37
C ARG A 114 -5.76 -18.42 -0.69
N VAL A 115 -5.39 -18.01 -1.90
CA VAL A 115 -3.98 -17.92 -2.33
C VAL A 115 -3.21 -16.97 -1.43
N VAL A 116 -3.78 -15.81 -1.10
CA VAL A 116 -3.16 -14.85 -0.18
C VAL A 116 -2.97 -15.45 1.20
N ARG A 117 -4.01 -16.07 1.77
CA ARG A 117 -3.89 -16.69 3.09
C ARG A 117 -2.76 -17.71 3.15
N ASP A 118 -2.59 -18.49 2.09
CA ASP A 118 -1.62 -19.58 2.06
C ASP A 118 -0.19 -19.07 1.67
N LEU A 119 -0.07 -17.95 0.95
CA LEU A 119 1.19 -17.44 0.40
C LEU A 119 1.69 -16.11 0.96
N HIS A 120 0.93 -15.39 1.78
CA HIS A 120 1.29 -14.07 2.30
C HIS A 120 2.02 -14.19 3.65
N PRO A 121 3.36 -14.35 3.68
CA PRO A 121 4.10 -14.25 4.93
C PRO A 121 3.90 -12.85 5.50
N GLY A 122 3.65 -12.73 6.81
CA GLY A 122 3.59 -11.42 7.47
C GLY A 122 2.30 -10.63 7.24
N ARG A 123 1.14 -11.28 7.04
CA ARG A 123 -0.15 -10.57 7.15
C ARG A 123 -0.29 -9.91 8.53
N GLU A 124 0.20 -10.57 9.58
CA GLU A 124 0.29 -10.05 10.95
C GLU A 124 1.22 -8.83 11.00
N ASN A 125 2.37 -8.90 10.31
CA ASN A 125 3.37 -7.83 10.22
C ASN A 125 2.86 -6.52 9.59
N ALA A 126 1.86 -6.59 8.69
CA ALA A 126 1.26 -5.41 8.06
C ALA A 126 0.45 -4.58 9.07
N PHE A 127 -0.33 -5.24 9.92
CA PHE A 127 -1.10 -4.58 10.97
C PHE A 127 -0.19 -3.93 12.01
N GLU A 128 0.93 -4.57 12.35
CA GLU A 128 1.94 -3.99 13.26
C GLU A 128 2.53 -2.69 12.70
N ARG A 129 2.96 -2.69 11.42
CA ARG A 129 3.49 -1.49 10.76
C ARG A 129 2.46 -0.37 10.66
N LEU A 130 1.19 -0.70 10.39
CA LEU A 130 0.11 0.28 10.37
C LEU A 130 -0.13 0.89 11.75
N THR A 131 -0.15 0.05 12.78
CA THR A 131 -0.29 0.50 14.18
C THR A 131 0.83 1.46 14.55
N GLU A 132 2.06 1.11 14.18
CA GLU A 132 3.22 1.95 14.41
C GLU A 132 3.14 3.28 13.64
N LEU A 133 2.75 3.25 12.36
CA LEU A 133 2.54 4.45 11.56
C LEU A 133 1.49 5.36 12.21
N PHE A 134 0.41 4.79 12.74
CA PHE A 134 -0.64 5.55 13.42
C PHE A 134 -0.12 6.26 14.67
N GLU A 135 0.72 5.59 15.45
CA GLU A 135 1.34 6.17 16.64
C GLU A 135 2.30 7.32 16.29
N ILE A 136 3.15 7.12 15.29
CA ILE A 136 4.09 8.14 14.82
C ILE A 136 3.36 9.38 14.29
N VAL A 137 2.34 9.17 13.44
CA VAL A 137 1.60 10.26 12.78
C VAL A 137 0.70 11.02 13.77
N ALA A 138 0.16 10.33 14.78
CA ALA A 138 -0.57 10.98 15.86
C ALA A 138 0.34 11.89 16.69
N GLY A 139 1.50 11.38 17.10
CA GLY A 139 2.40 12.02 18.05
C GLY A 139 1.97 11.75 19.50
N PRO A 140 2.86 12.03 20.48
CA PRO A 140 2.67 11.63 21.88
C PRO A 140 1.52 12.35 22.59
N ASP A 141 1.18 13.57 22.15
CA ASP A 141 0.21 14.44 22.83
C ASP A 141 -1.17 14.45 22.16
N ALA A 142 -1.38 13.63 21.13
CA ALA A 142 -2.67 13.58 20.42
C ALA A 142 -3.78 13.01 21.30
N SER A 143 -4.91 13.71 21.34
CA SER A 143 -6.14 13.22 21.97
C SER A 143 -6.64 11.93 21.34
N LEU A 144 -7.45 11.14 22.06
CA LEU A 144 -8.05 9.91 21.51
C LEU A 144 -8.89 10.18 20.25
N GLU A 145 -9.56 11.33 20.19
CA GLU A 145 -10.32 11.73 19.01
C GLU A 145 -9.40 12.01 17.81
N GLU A 146 -8.29 12.73 18.00
CA GLU A 146 -7.30 12.96 16.95
C GLU A 146 -6.67 11.65 16.48
N GLN A 147 -6.31 10.76 17.41
CA GLN A 147 -5.78 9.43 17.07
C GLN A 147 -6.76 8.64 16.21
N LEU A 148 -8.05 8.60 16.58
CA LEU A 148 -9.09 7.92 15.80
C LEU A 148 -9.31 8.56 14.43
N ARG A 149 -9.32 9.89 14.34
CA ARG A 149 -9.43 10.60 13.05
C ARG A 149 -8.26 10.31 12.13
N LEU A 150 -7.03 10.32 12.63
CA LEU A 150 -5.83 9.99 11.83
C LEU A 150 -5.82 8.54 11.36
N ARG A 151 -6.23 7.61 12.24
CA ARG A 151 -6.43 6.21 11.86
C ARG A 151 -7.50 6.09 10.77
N ALA A 152 -8.62 6.77 10.93
CA ALA A 152 -9.68 6.79 9.92
C ALA A 152 -9.20 7.37 8.58
N ALA A 153 -8.43 8.47 8.60
CA ALA A 153 -7.85 9.08 7.41
C ALA A 153 -6.96 8.08 6.66
N LEU A 154 -6.00 7.45 7.33
CA LEU A 154 -5.08 6.49 6.71
C LEU A 154 -5.78 5.19 6.26
N LEU A 155 -6.75 4.70 7.02
CA LEU A 155 -7.53 3.51 6.65
C LEU A 155 -8.49 3.79 5.49
N SER A 156 -9.03 5.01 5.40
CA SER A 156 -9.97 5.40 4.34
C SER A 156 -9.37 5.22 2.96
N VAL A 157 -8.06 5.41 2.81
CA VAL A 157 -7.33 5.19 1.58
C VAL A 157 -7.58 3.76 1.04
N ASN A 158 -7.38 2.75 1.88
CA ASN A 158 -7.63 1.35 1.51
C ASN A 158 -9.13 1.05 1.34
N THR A 159 -9.98 1.64 2.18
CA THR A 159 -11.44 1.45 2.11
C THR A 159 -12.02 2.00 0.81
N VAL A 160 -11.57 3.16 0.33
CA VAL A 160 -12.03 3.75 -0.93
C VAL A 160 -11.63 2.87 -2.12
N LEU A 161 -10.41 2.31 -2.11
CA LEU A 161 -9.99 1.36 -3.15
C LEU A 161 -10.87 0.11 -3.19
N LEU A 162 -11.19 -0.44 -2.01
CA LEU A 162 -12.11 -1.58 -1.89
C LEU A 162 -13.52 -1.20 -2.37
N ALA A 163 -14.03 -0.04 -1.95
CA ALA A 163 -15.37 0.44 -2.30
C ALA A 163 -15.51 0.77 -3.79
N ALA A 164 -14.43 1.11 -4.48
CA ALA A 164 -14.42 1.36 -5.91
C ALA A 164 -14.58 0.10 -6.77
N GLN A 165 -14.52 -1.10 -6.18
CA GLN A 165 -14.70 -2.35 -6.93
C GLN A 165 -16.07 -2.42 -7.59
N GLY A 166 -16.08 -2.79 -8.88
CA GLY A 166 -17.30 -2.87 -9.69
C GLY A 166 -17.81 -1.53 -10.21
N LEU A 167 -17.22 -0.41 -9.78
CA LEU A 167 -17.54 0.91 -10.33
C LEU A 167 -16.78 1.14 -11.64
N LYS A 168 -17.43 1.78 -12.61
CA LYS A 168 -16.80 2.22 -13.86
C LYS A 168 -16.01 3.51 -13.64
N MET A 169 -14.88 3.40 -12.94
CA MET A 169 -13.98 4.51 -12.63
C MET A 169 -12.54 4.15 -13.00
N SER A 170 -11.77 5.13 -13.46
CA SER A 170 -10.34 4.93 -13.71
C SER A 170 -9.56 4.92 -12.39
N ASP A 171 -8.41 4.25 -12.38
CA ASP A 171 -7.56 4.14 -11.20
C ASP A 171 -7.08 5.52 -10.72
N GLU A 172 -6.82 6.44 -11.64
CA GLU A 172 -6.45 7.82 -11.33
C GLU A 172 -7.59 8.56 -10.63
N ARG A 173 -8.84 8.33 -11.06
CA ARG A 173 -9.99 8.95 -10.41
C ARG A 173 -10.24 8.37 -9.03
N VAL A 174 -10.10 7.05 -8.87
CA VAL A 174 -10.21 6.40 -7.56
C VAL A 174 -9.14 6.92 -6.61
N ALA A 175 -7.88 7.04 -7.07
CA ALA A 175 -6.78 7.62 -6.30
C ALA A 175 -7.06 9.07 -5.87
N ALA A 176 -7.59 9.89 -6.78
CA ALA A 176 -7.95 11.28 -6.47
C ALA A 176 -9.04 11.37 -5.40
N VAL A 177 -10.08 10.52 -5.47
CA VAL A 177 -11.14 10.46 -4.46
C VAL A 177 -10.63 9.94 -3.12
N ALA A 178 -9.77 8.92 -3.13
CA ALA A 178 -9.15 8.41 -1.90
C ALA A 178 -8.32 9.50 -1.20
N ARG A 179 -7.55 10.27 -1.96
CA ARG A 179 -6.76 11.40 -1.44
C ARG A 179 -7.65 12.49 -0.84
N ASP A 180 -8.69 12.90 -1.55
CA ASP A 180 -9.63 13.92 -1.08
C ASP A 180 -10.31 13.51 0.24
N ILE A 181 -10.87 12.29 0.30
CA ILE A 181 -11.52 11.77 1.52
C ILE A 181 -10.52 11.67 2.68
N ALA A 182 -9.32 11.14 2.42
CA ALA A 182 -8.32 10.98 3.47
C ALA A 182 -7.90 12.33 4.05
N HIS A 183 -7.69 13.36 3.22
CA HIS A 183 -7.36 14.71 3.68
C HIS A 183 -8.49 15.37 4.48
N GLN A 184 -9.75 15.17 4.09
CA GLN A 184 -10.90 15.68 4.86
C GLN A 184 -11.00 15.07 6.27
N LEU A 185 -10.44 13.88 6.48
CA LEU A 185 -10.41 13.19 7.76
C LEU A 185 -9.19 13.56 8.62
N VAL A 186 -8.17 14.21 8.05
CA VAL A 186 -7.03 14.70 8.83
C VAL A 186 -7.52 15.83 9.75
N PRO A 187 -7.35 15.71 11.08
CA PRO A 187 -7.80 16.74 12.00
C PRO A 187 -7.10 18.07 11.68
N PRO A 188 -7.85 19.19 11.67
CA PRO A 188 -7.27 20.51 11.47
C PRO A 188 -6.27 20.81 12.58
N VAL A 189 -5.34 21.73 12.32
CA VAL A 189 -4.44 22.25 13.35
C VAL A 189 -5.29 22.93 14.41
N THR A 190 -5.44 22.32 15.58
CA THR A 190 -5.99 23.01 16.74
C THR A 190 -4.90 23.93 17.27
N GLU A 191 -4.91 25.19 16.81
CA GLU A 191 -4.41 26.27 17.65
C GLU A 191 -5.37 26.35 18.85
N ASP A 192 -4.83 26.10 20.05
CA ASP A 192 -5.49 26.18 21.36
C ASP A 192 -6.54 25.10 21.74
N ALA A 193 -6.06 24.12 22.51
CA ALA A 193 -6.90 23.34 23.44
C ALA A 193 -7.23 24.09 24.75
N SER A 194 -7.06 25.43 24.78
CA SER A 194 -7.31 26.25 25.97
C SER A 194 -8.73 26.87 26.03
N ALA A 195 -9.59 26.61 25.03
CA ALA A 195 -10.91 27.25 24.92
C ALA A 195 -12.12 26.40 25.34
N GLU A 196 -11.95 25.16 25.81
CA GLU A 196 -13.09 24.37 26.33
C GLU A 196 -13.23 24.50 27.85
N SER A 197 -13.64 25.68 28.30
CA SER A 197 -14.32 25.86 29.59
C SER A 197 -15.79 26.15 29.33
N GLY A 198 -16.55 25.10 29.01
CA GLY A 198 -18.01 25.14 28.84
C GLY A 198 -18.76 25.05 30.19
N PRO A 199 -19.97 25.62 30.31
CA PRO A 199 -20.57 26.05 31.58
C PRO A 199 -21.27 24.95 32.40
N TRP A 200 -21.05 23.67 32.09
CA TRP A 200 -21.84 22.57 32.66
C TRP A 200 -21.25 21.92 33.92
N LEU A 201 -20.52 22.68 34.74
CA LEU A 201 -20.11 22.25 36.07
C LEU A 201 -20.64 23.22 37.14
N THR A 202 -21.91 23.05 37.49
CA THR A 202 -22.46 23.40 38.80
C THR A 202 -23.44 22.33 39.23
#